data_AF-A0A2A4U5A9-F1
#
_entry.id   AF-A0A2A4U5A9-F1
#
_cell.length_a   1.000
_cell.length_b   1.000
_cell.length_c   1.000
_cell.angle_alpha   90.00
_cell.angle_beta   90.00
_cell.angle_gamma   90.00
#
_symmetry.space_group_name_H-M   'P 1'
#
loop_
_entity.id
_entity.type
_entity.pdbx_description
1 polymer ?
#
loop_
_entity_poly.entity_id
_entity_poly.type
_entity_poly.pdbx_seq_one_letter_code
_entity_poly.pdbx_strand_id
1 'polypeptide(L)'
;MKKIIFIVSILCLGTGVQAEDVVNSIDELVAESSATSKMTVKELYKGDRYRDPFAELSAGETVSTREEKEFSIETFSIHSLKLKGLMKEKAGNYAIIIDEDTDMGFMLRKSRLFTYQNEKIPGVRGRINMAQQTVTLITDEKDVQVLTLGEEEDEDTAGQE
;
A
#
# COMPACT_ATOMS: atom_id res chain seq x y z
N MET A 1 26.76 -45.17 2.07
CA MET A 1 26.97 -44.96 0.61
C MET A 1 25.94 -43.90 0.20
N LYS A 2 26.21 -42.72 -0.36
CA LYS A 2 27.24 -42.23 -1.29
C LYS A 2 27.47 -40.73 -1.02
N LYS A 3 28.74 -40.31 -1.03
CA LYS A 3 29.16 -38.90 -1.12
C LYS A 3 28.93 -38.45 -2.56
N ILE A 4 28.32 -37.28 -2.77
CA ILE A 4 28.21 -36.66 -4.11
C ILE A 4 29.03 -35.36 -4.10
N ILE A 5 29.83 -35.27 -5.15
CA ILE A 5 31.03 -34.47 -5.33
C ILE A 5 30.66 -33.11 -5.94
N PHE A 6 31.28 -32.04 -5.44
CA PHE A 6 31.32 -30.71 -6.03
C PHE A 6 32.07 -30.75 -7.37
N ILE A 7 31.51 -30.16 -8.42
CA ILE A 7 32.26 -29.79 -9.64
C ILE A 7 32.08 -28.28 -9.86
N VAL A 8 33.23 -27.62 -9.85
CA VAL A 8 33.50 -26.21 -10.17
C VAL A 8 33.87 -26.10 -11.66
N SER A 9 33.78 -24.87 -12.20
CA SER A 9 34.36 -24.38 -13.47
C SER A 9 33.32 -24.29 -14.59
N ILE A 10 33.14 -23.18 -15.33
CA ILE A 10 34.06 -22.44 -16.21
C ILE A 10 33.37 -21.08 -16.52
N LEU A 11 33.97 -19.93 -16.19
CA LEU A 11 34.70 -19.02 -17.09
C LEU A 11 33.91 -18.51 -18.32
N CYS A 12 33.61 -17.21 -18.37
CA CYS A 12 33.50 -16.47 -19.63
C CYS A 12 34.07 -15.05 -19.43
N LEU A 13 35.13 -14.74 -20.18
CA LEU A 13 35.83 -13.46 -20.26
C LEU A 13 35.19 -12.54 -21.32
N GLY A 14 35.30 -11.23 -21.08
CA GLY A 14 35.51 -10.17 -22.09
C GLY A 14 34.33 -9.85 -23.00
N THR A 15 33.97 -8.60 -23.31
CA THR A 15 34.82 -7.52 -23.84
C THR A 15 34.19 -6.14 -23.61
N GLY A 16 34.99 -5.12 -23.36
CA GLY A 16 34.58 -3.70 -23.41
C GLY A 16 35.02 -3.00 -24.71
N VAL A 17 34.34 -1.90 -25.06
CA VAL A 17 34.72 -0.80 -25.99
C VAL A 17 33.85 0.41 -25.58
N GLN A 18 34.38 1.40 -24.84
CA GLN A 18 35.01 2.66 -25.26
C GLN A 18 34.05 3.70 -25.89
N ALA A 19 34.00 4.86 -25.21
CA ALA A 19 33.39 6.09 -25.64
C ALA A 19 34.43 7.00 -26.34
N GLU A 20 33.91 8.06 -26.96
CA GLU A 20 34.54 9.36 -27.31
C GLU A 20 34.71 9.69 -28.81
N ASP A 21 34.38 10.96 -29.09
CA ASP A 21 34.78 11.84 -30.20
C ASP A 21 34.05 11.75 -31.57
N VAL A 22 33.76 12.84 -32.30
CA VAL A 22 33.84 14.31 -32.14
C VAL A 22 33.12 14.95 -33.34
N VAL A 23 32.54 16.13 -33.10
CA VAL A 23 31.94 17.14 -33.99
C VAL A 23 32.39 17.19 -35.47
N ASN A 24 31.42 17.38 -36.37
CA ASN A 24 31.39 18.51 -37.34
C ASN A 24 30.24 18.34 -38.34
N SER A 25 29.20 19.16 -38.21
CA SER A 25 28.39 19.70 -39.32
C SER A 25 27.38 20.69 -38.72
N ILE A 26 27.90 21.80 -38.20
CA ILE A 26 27.14 23.03 -38.02
C ILE A 26 27.67 23.94 -39.12
N ASP A 27 26.96 24.01 -40.23
CA ASP A 27 26.72 25.26 -40.93
C ASP A 27 25.70 25.03 -42.03
N GLU A 28 24.88 26.06 -42.23
CA GLU A 28 23.88 26.23 -43.27
C GLU A 28 22.46 25.78 -42.90
N LEU A 29 21.52 26.73 -43.06
CA LEU A 29 20.11 26.74 -42.64
C LEU A 29 19.81 27.43 -41.29
N VAL A 30 20.50 28.53 -40.99
CA VAL A 30 19.96 29.62 -40.16
C VAL A 30 19.42 30.71 -41.08
N ALA A 31 18.14 30.61 -41.45
CA ALA A 31 17.31 31.74 -41.88
C ALA A 31 15.87 31.25 -42.09
N GLU A 32 15.05 31.29 -41.03
CA GLU A 32 13.68 31.82 -41.05
C GLU A 32 12.96 31.51 -39.74
N SER A 33 12.88 32.55 -38.90
CA SER A 33 11.66 32.97 -38.21
C SER A 33 10.55 31.94 -38.04
N SER A 34 10.54 31.27 -36.88
CA SER A 34 9.31 30.99 -36.16
C SER A 34 9.65 30.85 -34.69
N ALA A 35 9.47 31.94 -33.94
CA ALA A 35 9.39 31.87 -32.49
C ALA A 35 8.11 31.08 -32.13
N THR A 36 8.18 29.76 -32.21
CA THR A 36 7.22 28.89 -31.56
C THR A 36 7.57 28.95 -30.07
N SER A 37 6.81 29.74 -29.32
CA SER A 37 6.78 29.55 -27.87
C SER A 37 6.53 28.07 -27.62
N LYS A 38 7.37 27.43 -26.81
CA LYS A 38 7.18 26.03 -26.41
C LYS A 38 5.85 25.94 -25.67
N MET A 39 4.78 25.67 -26.41
CA MET A 39 3.44 25.55 -25.88
C MET A 39 3.46 24.35 -24.94
N THR A 40 3.37 24.62 -23.65
CA THR A 40 3.36 23.54 -22.66
C THR A 40 2.03 22.82 -22.76
N VAL A 41 2.00 21.51 -22.46
CA VAL A 41 0.79 20.67 -22.54
C VAL A 41 -0.39 21.28 -21.77
N LYS A 42 -0.09 22.06 -20.72
CA LYS A 42 -1.03 22.79 -19.87
C LYS A 42 -1.74 23.97 -20.57
N GLU A 43 -1.14 24.54 -21.61
CA GLU A 43 -1.73 25.63 -22.41
C GLU A 43 -2.55 25.12 -23.61
N LEU A 44 -2.20 23.94 -24.13
CA LEU A 44 -2.93 23.28 -25.22
C LEU A 44 -4.30 22.74 -24.76
N TYR A 45 -4.39 22.28 -23.51
CA TYR A 45 -5.61 21.77 -22.91
C TYR A 45 -6.21 22.79 -21.93
N LYS A 46 -6.92 23.79 -22.46
CA LYS A 46 -7.83 24.62 -21.64
C LYS A 46 -9.12 23.87 -21.39
N GLY A 47 -9.06 22.84 -20.54
CA GLY A 47 -10.17 21.94 -20.20
C GLY A 47 -11.35 22.57 -19.45
N ASP A 48 -11.55 23.88 -19.53
CA ASP A 48 -12.46 24.64 -18.66
C ASP A 48 -13.73 25.15 -19.34
N ARG A 49 -13.89 25.04 -20.67
CA ARG A 49 -14.99 25.75 -21.35
C ARG A 49 -16.15 24.90 -21.85
N TYR A 50 -16.08 23.57 -21.74
CA TYR A 50 -17.19 22.66 -21.98
C TYR A 50 -17.09 21.43 -21.06
N ARG A 51 -17.09 21.65 -19.74
CA ARG A 51 -17.27 20.59 -18.76
C ARG A 51 -18.77 20.46 -18.49
N ASP A 52 -19.29 19.26 -18.64
CA ASP A 52 -20.65 18.91 -18.27
C ASP A 52 -20.86 19.19 -16.77
N PRO A 53 -21.91 19.93 -16.36
CA PRO A 53 -22.17 20.26 -14.96
C PRO A 53 -22.49 19.03 -14.08
N PHE A 54 -22.73 17.86 -14.66
CA PHE A 54 -22.85 16.58 -13.93
C PHE A 54 -21.63 15.67 -14.12
N ALA A 55 -20.60 16.12 -14.84
CA ALA A 55 -19.33 15.42 -14.83
C ALA A 55 -18.61 15.65 -13.50
N GLU A 56 -18.23 14.56 -12.84
CA GLU A 56 -17.45 14.56 -11.61
C GLU A 56 -16.08 15.25 -11.85
N LEU A 57 -15.97 16.51 -11.45
CA LEU A 57 -14.72 17.26 -11.40
C LEU A 57 -14.08 17.08 -10.02
N SER A 58 -13.35 15.99 -9.82
CA SER A 58 -12.38 15.88 -8.71
C SER A 58 -10.96 16.13 -9.24
N ALA A 59 -10.71 17.37 -9.68
CA ALA A 59 -9.39 17.86 -10.06
C ALA A 59 -9.01 19.08 -9.21
N GLY A 60 -9.16 18.90 -7.91
CA GLY A 60 -8.40 19.60 -6.89
C GLY A 60 -7.89 18.49 -6.00
N GLU A 61 -6.71 17.98 -6.33
CA GLU A 61 -5.97 16.96 -5.60
C GLU A 61 -5.83 17.42 -4.15
N THR A 62 -6.83 17.12 -3.33
CA THR A 62 -6.54 16.75 -1.95
C THR A 62 -5.85 15.40 -2.12
N VAL A 63 -4.54 15.44 -2.34
CA VAL A 63 -3.71 14.46 -1.63
C VAL A 63 -4.11 14.73 -0.19
N SER A 64 -5.10 13.99 0.30
CA SER A 64 -5.18 13.69 1.71
C SER A 64 -3.87 12.98 1.94
N THR A 65 -2.84 13.79 2.21
CA THR A 65 -1.57 13.34 2.73
C THR A 65 -1.97 12.98 4.13
N ARG A 66 -2.66 11.85 4.23
CA ARG A 66 -2.87 11.17 5.48
C ARG A 66 -1.45 10.96 5.93
N GLU A 67 -1.02 11.75 6.90
CA GLU A 67 0.30 11.61 7.50
C GLU A 67 0.42 10.12 7.78
N GLU A 68 1.26 9.44 7.00
CA GLU A 68 1.50 8.03 7.16
C GLU A 68 2.22 7.94 8.49
N LYS A 69 1.43 7.86 9.57
CA LYS A 69 1.95 7.60 10.90
C LYS A 69 2.73 6.31 10.71
N GLU A 70 4.05 6.40 10.85
CA GLU A 70 4.91 5.26 10.62
C GLU A 70 4.53 4.22 11.67
N PHE A 71 4.20 3.01 11.21
CA PHE A 71 3.78 1.93 12.11
C PHE A 71 4.92 1.60 13.06
N SER A 72 4.77 1.94 14.34
CA SER A 72 5.66 1.50 15.40
C SER A 72 5.00 0.39 16.20
N ILE A 73 5.73 -0.73 16.36
CA ILE A 73 5.30 -1.87 17.17
C ILE A 73 5.07 -1.45 18.63
N GLU A 74 5.79 -0.44 19.11
CA GLU A 74 5.68 0.05 20.50
C GLU A 74 4.33 0.69 20.80
N THR A 75 3.66 1.23 19.76
CA THR A 75 2.35 1.87 19.88
C THR A 75 1.18 0.95 19.53
N PHE A 76 1.46 -0.29 19.13
CA PHE A 76 0.44 -1.22 18.68
C PHE A 76 -0.27 -1.87 19.87
N SER A 77 -1.58 -1.60 19.99
CA SER A 77 -2.48 -2.25 20.93
C SER A 77 -3.47 -3.13 20.17
N ILE A 78 -3.81 -4.28 20.72
CA ILE A 78 -4.88 -5.12 20.12
C ILE A 78 -6.25 -4.54 20.45
N HIS A 79 -6.37 -3.84 21.59
CA HIS A 79 -7.64 -3.35 22.11
C HIS A 79 -8.29 -2.28 21.25
N SER A 80 -7.51 -1.46 20.55
CA SER A 80 -8.00 -0.45 19.62
C SER A 80 -8.37 -1.02 18.24
N LEU A 81 -8.25 -2.33 18.03
CA LEU A 81 -8.56 -2.95 16.75
C LEU A 81 -10.05 -3.25 16.61
N LYS A 82 -10.59 -2.86 15.46
CA LYS A 82 -11.96 -3.13 15.03
C LYS A 82 -12.01 -3.98 13.78
N LEU A 83 -12.89 -4.97 13.80
CA LEU A 83 -13.14 -5.79 12.61
C LEU A 83 -14.04 -5.03 11.63
N LYS A 84 -13.51 -4.70 10.45
CA LYS A 84 -14.31 -4.07 9.39
C LYS A 84 -14.93 -5.06 8.43
N GLY A 85 -14.30 -6.20 8.20
CA GLY A 85 -14.82 -7.13 7.21
C GLY A 85 -14.17 -8.50 7.25
N LEU A 86 -14.92 -9.47 6.73
CA LEU A 86 -14.47 -10.85 6.53
C LEU A 86 -14.65 -11.21 5.06
N MET A 87 -13.62 -11.82 4.47
CA MET A 87 -13.63 -12.23 3.07
C MET A 87 -13.25 -13.70 2.96
N LYS A 88 -13.92 -14.42 2.07
CA LYS A 88 -13.62 -15.81 1.75
C LYS A 88 -13.21 -15.90 0.30
N GLU A 89 -11.99 -16.34 0.06
CA GLU A 89 -11.45 -16.56 -1.27
C GLU A 89 -11.02 -18.03 -1.45
N LYS A 90 -10.70 -18.43 -2.68
CA LYS A 90 -10.14 -19.77 -2.96
C LYS A 90 -8.82 -20.01 -2.20
N ALA A 91 -8.04 -18.95 -2.00
CA ALA A 91 -6.75 -19.01 -1.33
C ALA A 91 -6.85 -19.09 0.21
N GLY A 92 -8.02 -18.76 0.78
CA GLY A 92 -8.25 -18.82 2.21
C GLY A 92 -9.27 -17.80 2.71
N ASN A 93 -9.42 -17.75 4.03
CA ASN A 93 -10.22 -16.74 4.71
C ASN A 93 -9.32 -15.56 5.09
N TYR A 94 -9.86 -14.36 4.96
CA TYR A 94 -9.20 -13.10 5.28
C TYR A 94 -10.09 -12.27 6.18
N ALA A 95 -9.47 -11.49 7.07
CA ALA A 95 -10.15 -10.46 7.84
C ALA A 95 -9.47 -9.12 7.61
N ILE A 96 -10.29 -8.07 7.49
CA ILE A 96 -9.87 -6.68 7.42
C ILE A 96 -10.14 -6.07 8.78
N ILE A 97 -9.09 -5.61 9.42
CA ILE A 97 -9.11 -5.03 10.76
C ILE A 97 -8.59 -3.60 10.63
N ILE A 98 -9.13 -2.65 11.37
CA ILE A 98 -8.66 -1.26 11.42
C ILE A 98 -8.39 -0.91 12.88
N ASP A 99 -7.28 -0.27 13.16
CA ASP A 99 -7.00 0.36 14.44
C ASP A 99 -7.73 1.69 14.52
N GLU A 100 -8.60 1.88 15.52
CA GLU A 100 -9.38 3.10 15.70
C GLU A 100 -8.51 4.31 16.07
N ASP A 101 -7.36 4.10 16.72
CA ASP A 101 -6.49 5.20 17.18
C ASP A 101 -5.65 5.81 16.05
N THR A 102 -5.28 4.98 15.08
CA THR A 102 -4.39 5.37 13.97
C THR A 102 -5.07 5.30 12.60
N ASP A 103 -6.31 4.85 12.59
CA ASP A 103 -7.09 4.44 11.42
C ASP A 103 -6.35 3.42 10.52
N MET A 104 -5.24 2.82 10.97
CA MET A 104 -4.43 1.94 10.14
C MET A 104 -5.15 0.61 9.95
N GLY A 105 -5.25 0.16 8.70
CA GLY A 105 -5.76 -1.17 8.43
C GLY A 105 -4.69 -2.25 8.38
N PHE A 106 -5.13 -3.40 8.85
CA PHE A 106 -4.40 -4.63 8.95
C PHE A 106 -5.21 -5.74 8.28
N MET A 107 -4.48 -6.71 7.75
CA MET A 107 -5.06 -7.87 7.09
C MET A 107 -4.64 -9.14 7.83
N LEU A 108 -5.61 -9.88 8.35
CA LEU A 108 -5.37 -11.20 8.91
C LEU A 108 -5.51 -12.25 7.81
N ARG A 109 -4.43 -12.97 7.51
CA ARG A 109 -4.43 -14.09 6.56
C ARG A 109 -3.56 -15.23 7.07
N LYS A 110 -3.97 -16.48 6.84
CA LYS A 110 -3.21 -17.67 7.29
C LYS A 110 -2.78 -17.58 8.77
N SER A 111 -3.66 -17.08 9.63
CA SER A 111 -3.46 -16.87 11.06
C SER A 111 -2.37 -15.87 11.47
N ARG A 112 -1.92 -15.01 10.55
CA ARG A 112 -0.91 -13.97 10.81
C ARG A 112 -1.46 -12.62 10.37
N LEU A 113 -1.15 -11.59 11.15
CA LEU A 113 -1.53 -10.21 10.88
C LEU A 113 -0.49 -9.56 9.97
N PHE A 114 -0.96 -8.81 8.97
CA PHE A 114 -0.13 -8.09 8.01
C PHE A 114 -0.55 -6.63 7.93
N THR A 115 0.42 -5.74 7.69
CA THR A 115 0.17 -4.34 7.33
C THR A 115 -0.23 -4.22 5.86
N TYR A 116 -0.67 -3.03 5.43
CA TYR A 116 -0.91 -2.73 4.02
C TYR A 116 0.32 -2.93 3.13
N GLN A 117 1.51 -2.71 3.69
CA GLN A 117 2.78 -2.96 3.02
C GLN A 117 3.13 -4.45 2.94
N ASN A 118 2.20 -5.33 3.31
CA ASN A 118 2.35 -6.78 3.28
C ASN A 118 3.44 -7.30 4.24
N GLU A 119 3.84 -6.48 5.22
CA GLU A 119 4.77 -6.85 6.26
C GLU A 119 4.05 -7.59 7.37
N LYS A 120 4.70 -8.62 7.92
CA LYS A 120 4.12 -9.44 8.98
C LYS A 120 4.36 -8.76 10.33
N ILE A 121 3.29 -8.57 11.09
CA ILE A 121 3.41 -8.12 12.48
C ILE A 121 3.84 -9.32 13.35
N PRO A 122 5.02 -9.26 14.00
CA PRO A 122 5.45 -10.30 14.92
C PRO A 122 4.59 -10.30 16.18
N GLY A 123 4.49 -11.45 16.85
CA GLY A 123 3.81 -11.58 18.14
C GLY A 123 2.30 -11.51 18.15
N VAL A 124 1.63 -11.32 17.00
CA VAL A 124 0.17 -11.38 16.89
C VAL A 124 -0.25 -12.55 16.01
N ARG A 125 -1.12 -13.39 16.53
CA ARG A 125 -1.76 -14.49 15.80
C ARG A 125 -3.26 -14.30 15.81
N GLY A 126 -3.93 -14.85 14.82
CA GLY A 126 -5.38 -14.76 14.75
C GLY A 126 -6.05 -16.02 14.24
N ARG A 127 -7.31 -16.20 14.64
CA ARG A 127 -8.21 -17.25 14.16
C ARG A 127 -9.48 -16.61 13.65
N ILE A 128 -9.83 -16.93 12.41
CA ILE A 128 -11.05 -16.44 11.75
C ILE A 128 -12.13 -17.52 11.88
N ASN A 129 -13.27 -17.16 12.46
CA ASN A 129 -14.46 -17.99 12.46
C ASN A 129 -15.52 -17.37 11.55
N MET A 130 -15.59 -17.86 10.31
CA MET A 130 -16.55 -17.38 9.31
C MET A 130 -18.01 -17.68 9.69
N ALA A 131 -18.28 -18.73 10.48
CA ALA A 131 -19.65 -19.10 10.84
C ALA A 131 -20.24 -18.15 11.89
N GLN A 132 -19.40 -17.67 12.80
CA GLN A 132 -19.79 -16.73 13.85
C GLN A 132 -19.50 -15.27 13.46
N GLN A 133 -18.87 -15.05 12.31
CA GLN A 133 -18.37 -13.74 11.88
C GLN A 133 -17.47 -13.07 12.93
N THR A 134 -16.66 -13.89 13.62
CA THR A 134 -15.75 -13.44 14.68
C THR A 134 -14.29 -13.68 14.30
N VAL A 135 -13.42 -12.83 14.84
CA VAL A 135 -11.96 -12.97 14.75
C VAL A 135 -11.39 -12.96 16.15
N THR A 136 -10.65 -14.01 16.52
CA THR A 136 -9.91 -14.06 17.78
C THR A 136 -8.46 -13.71 17.50
N LEU A 137 -7.95 -12.64 18.12
CA LEU A 137 -6.55 -12.25 18.10
C LEU A 137 -5.88 -12.72 19.41
N ILE A 138 -4.63 -13.17 19.30
CA ILE A 138 -3.85 -13.72 20.41
C ILE A 138 -2.44 -13.16 20.30
N THR A 139 -1.98 -12.50 21.35
CA THR A 139 -0.61 -11.98 21.47
C THR A 139 0.33 -13.02 22.07
N ASP A 140 1.64 -12.82 21.93
CA ASP A 140 2.66 -13.63 22.62
C ASP A 140 2.53 -13.55 24.15
N GLU A 141 1.98 -12.45 24.67
CA GLU A 141 1.66 -12.26 26.10
C GLU A 141 0.43 -13.05 26.56
N LYS A 142 -0.20 -13.82 25.66
CA LYS A 142 -1.45 -14.57 25.87
C LYS A 142 -2.67 -13.69 26.12
N ASP A 143 -2.59 -12.42 25.78
CA ASP A 143 -3.77 -11.57 25.70
C ASP A 143 -4.63 -12.03 24.51
N VAL A 144 -5.95 -12.06 24.73
CA VAL A 144 -6.93 -12.62 23.79
C VAL A 144 -8.06 -11.63 23.62
N GLN A 145 -8.24 -11.19 22.38
CA GLN A 145 -9.35 -10.32 22.00
C GLN A 145 -10.22 -10.98 20.94
N VAL A 146 -11.52 -10.91 21.15
CA VAL A 146 -12.51 -11.38 20.18
C VAL A 146 -13.17 -10.17 19.56
N LEU A 147 -13.06 -10.05 18.25
CA LEU A 147 -13.69 -9.00 17.47
C LEU A 147 -14.88 -9.60 16.73
N THR A 148 -16.06 -9.02 16.93
CA THR A 148 -17.30 -9.39 16.24
C THR A 148 -17.60 -8.39 15.15
N LEU A 149 -18.09 -8.87 14.00
CA LEU A 149 -18.51 -7.98 12.92
C LEU A 149 -19.89 -7.41 13.24
N GLY A 150 -20.01 -6.09 13.33
CA GLY A 150 -21.31 -5.40 13.51
C GLY A 150 -21.64 -5.00 14.95
N GLU A 151 -20.73 -5.20 15.90
CA GLU A 151 -20.78 -4.49 17.18
C GLU A 151 -20.22 -3.08 16.93
N GLU A 152 -21.12 -2.13 16.63
CA GLU A 152 -20.84 -0.73 16.96
C GLU A 152 -20.86 -0.68 18.49
N GLU A 153 -19.79 -0.16 19.09
CA GLU A 153 -19.78 0.08 20.52
C GLU A 153 -20.90 1.06 20.81
N ASP A 154 -22.02 0.55 21.31
CA ASP A 154 -23.05 1.36 21.93
C ASP A 154 -22.37 2.03 23.13
N GLU A 155 -21.89 3.26 22.95
CA GLU A 155 -21.39 4.11 24.02
C GLU A 155 -22.46 4.15 25.13
N ASP A 156 -22.15 3.53 26.27
CA ASP A 156 -22.86 3.68 27.53
C ASP A 156 -22.77 5.14 28.01
N THR A 157 -23.46 6.05 27.34
CA THR A 157 -23.85 7.37 27.86
C THR A 157 -25.12 7.20 28.70
N ALA A 158 -25.09 6.28 29.66
CA ALA A 158 -26.10 6.17 30.69
C ALA A 158 -25.80 7.21 31.80
N GLY A 159 -26.42 8.38 31.64
CA GLY A 159 -26.72 9.42 32.64
C GLY A 159 -25.93 9.44 33.95
N GLN A 160 -25.06 10.43 34.09
CA GLN A 160 -24.87 11.10 35.38
C GLN A 160 -25.73 12.36 35.38
N GLU A 161 -26.93 12.25 35.97
CA GLU A 161 -27.68 13.41 36.50
C GLU A 161 -27.10 13.82 37.87
#